data_AF-A0A9N9DVB0-F1
#
_entry.id   AF-A0A9N9DVB0-F1
#
_cell.length_a   1.000
_cell.length_b   1.000
_cell.length_c   1.000
_cell.angle_alpha   90.00
_cell.angle_beta   90.00
_cell.angle_gamma   90.00
#
_symmetry.space_group_name_H-M   'P 1'
#
loop_
_entity.id
_entity.type
_entity.pdbx_description
1 polymer ?
#
loop_
_entity_poly.entity_id
_entity_poly.type
_entity_poly.pdbx_seq_one_letter_code
_entity_poly.pdbx_strand_id
1 'polypeptide(L)' 'NTLESLAKISGIVTDWDIYVPSVLFAYRTAKQATTKIEPFYL' A
#
# COMPACT_ATOMS: atom_id res chain seq x y z
N ASN A 1 -17.90 -17.29 6.26
CA ASN A 1 -16.76 -17.30 7.20
C ASN A 1 -15.48 -16.61 6.72
N THR A 2 -15.34 -16.21 5.45
CA THR A 2 -14.14 -15.48 4.97
C THR A 2 -14.16 -13.99 5.35
N LEU A 3 -15.32 -13.32 5.26
CA LEU A 3 -15.48 -11.92 5.63
C LEU A 3 -15.22 -11.66 7.12
N GLU A 4 -15.75 -12.52 7.99
CA GLU A 4 -15.53 -12.42 9.44
C GLU A 4 -14.07 -12.67 9.82
N SER A 5 -13.39 -13.56 9.10
CA SER A 5 -11.97 -13.82 9.30
C SER A 5 -11.13 -12.60 8.93
N LEU A 6 -11.46 -11.90 7.84
CA LEU A 6 -10.78 -10.67 7.44
C LEU A 6 -11.03 -9.52 8.41
N ALA A 7 -12.27 -9.35 8.88
CA ALA A 7 -12.61 -8.34 9.87
C ALA A 7 -11.91 -8.58 11.22
N LYS A 8 -11.76 -9.85 11.62
CA LYS A 8 -11.01 -10.23 12.82
C LYS A 8 -9.51 -9.90 12.68
N ILE A 9 -8.94 -10.08 11.50
CA ILE A 9 -7.54 -9.72 11.20
C ILE A 9 -7.37 -8.19 11.17
N SER A 10 -8.34 -7.44 10.63
CA SER A 10 -8.26 -5.97 10.61
C SER A 10 -8.26 -5.35 12.01
N GLY A 11 -8.91 -6.00 12.99
CA GLY A 11 -8.85 -5.58 14.39
C GLY A 11 -7.55 -5.93 15.11
N ILE A 12 -6.72 -6.81 14.56
CA ILE A 12 -5.44 -7.25 15.12
C ILE A 12 -4.28 -6.42 14.55
N VAL A 13 -4.37 -5.99 13.30
CA VAL A 13 -3.39 -5.12 12.66
C VAL A 13 -3.81 -3.67 12.91
N THR A 14 -3.42 -3.12 14.06
CA THR A 14 -3.80 -1.77 14.50
C THR A 14 -2.94 -0.66 13.90
N ASP A 15 -1.77 -1.00 13.35
CA ASP A 15 -0.74 -0.01 13.04
C ASP A 15 -0.45 0.08 11.53
N TRP A 16 -1.48 -0.05 10.70
CA TRP A 16 -1.37 0.11 9.24
C TRP A 16 -0.69 1.43 8.85
N ASP A 17 -0.90 2.46 9.67
CA ASP A 17 -0.31 3.79 9.49
C ASP A 17 1.23 3.79 9.45
N ILE A 18 1.88 2.84 10.15
CA ILE A 18 3.35 2.71 10.14
C ILE A 18 3.87 2.35 8.74
N TYR A 19 3.05 1.65 7.94
CA TYR A 19 3.42 1.24 6.60
C TYR A 19 3.07 2.28 5.53
N VAL A 20 2.20 3.24 5.83
CA VAL A 20 1.74 4.27 4.88
C VAL A 20 2.92 5.03 4.25
N PRO A 21 3.92 5.54 5.00
CA PRO A 21 5.05 6.26 4.40
C PRO A 21 5.86 5.39 3.42
N SER A 22 6.15 4.15 3.81
CA SER A 22 6.95 3.21 3.01
C SER A 22 6.23 2.77 1.74
N VAL A 23 4.94 2.45 1.84
CA VAL A 23 4.09 2.11 0.69
C VAL A 23 3.95 3.29 -0.26
N LEU A 24 3.76 4.50 0.28
CA LEU A 24 3.63 5.70 -0.53
C LEU A 24 4.94 6.04 -1.26
N PHE A 25 6.09 5.88 -0.60
CA PHE A 25 7.40 6.04 -1.22
C PHE A 25 7.61 5.02 -2.35
N ALA A 26 7.34 3.74 -2.11
CA ALA A 26 7.44 2.69 -3.11
C ALA A 26 6.52 2.97 -4.31
N TYR A 27 5.28 3.39 -4.05
CA TYR A 27 4.32 3.74 -5.11
C TYR A 27 4.80 4.93 -5.96
N ARG A 28 5.32 5.97 -5.31
CA ARG A 28 5.84 7.18 -5.99
C ARG A 28 7.11 6.91 -6.80
N THR A 29 7.90 5.91 -6.44
CA THR A 29 9.17 5.57 -7.12
C THR A 29 9.02 4.41 -8.11
N ALA A 30 7.94 3.64 -8.02
CA ALA A 30 7.68 2.53 -8.92
C ALA A 30 7.33 3.04 -10.32
N LYS A 31 8.06 2.57 -11.33
CA LYS A 31 7.75 2.84 -12.73
C LYS A 31 6.37 2.32 -13.09
N GLN A 32 5.53 3.19 -13.64
CA GLN A 32 4.15 2.82 -13.99
C GLN A 32 4.18 1.92 -15.23
N ALA A 33 3.88 0.63 -15.04
CA ALA A 33 4.02 -0.40 -16.09
C ALA A 33 3.13 -0.15 -17.32
N THR A 34 1.99 0.53 -17.14
CA THR A 34 0.99 0.74 -18.20
C THR A 34 1.36 1.89 -19.14
N THR A 35 1.81 3.02 -18.60
CA THR A 35 2.13 4.23 -19.37
C THR A 35 3.60 4.30 -19.75
N LYS A 36 4.47 3.48 -19.12
CA LYS A 36 5.93 3.55 -19.25
C LYS A 36 6.52 4.90 -18.84
N ILE A 37 5.71 5.78 -18.25
CA ILE A 37 6.13 7.07 -17.70
C ILE A 37 6.64 6.79 -16.28
N GLU A 38 7.86 7.22 -16.00
CA GLU A 38 8.40 7.17 -14.65
C GLU A 38 7.74 8.27 -13.81
N PRO A 39 7.14 7.93 -12.65
CA PRO A 39 6.54 8.95 -11.81
C PRO A 39 7.65 9.88 -11.27
N PHE A 40 7.60 11.12 -11.77
CA PHE A 40 8.28 12.33 -11.32
C PHE A 40 9.56 12.16 -10.48
N TYR A 41 10.70 12.20 -11.16
CA TYR A 41 11.90 12.83 -10.59
C TYR A 41 11.64 14.33 -10.49
N LEU A 42 11.62 14.87 -9.27
CA LEU A 42 11.62 16.31 -8.97
C LEU A 42 12.75 16.58 -7.98
#